data_AF-A0A1S8ITF3-F1
#
_entry.id   AF-A0A1S8ITF3-F1
#
_cell.length_a   1.000
_cell.length_b   1.000
_cell.length_c   1.000
_cell.angle_alpha   90.00
_cell.angle_beta   90.00
_cell.angle_gamma   90.00
#
_symmetry.space_group_name_H-M   'P 1'
#
loop_
_entity.id
_entity.type
_entity.pdbx_description
1 polymer ?
#
loop_
_entity_poly.entity_id
_entity_poly.type
_entity_poly.pdbx_seq_one_letter_code
_entity_poly.pdbx_strand_id
1 'polypeptide(L)' 'MTDVLYIKVREDHRVLSKSCHIAIGITEGGDREIIGFMIQNEESDTWSIFFEYLKERGLKGTELIIS' A
#
# COMPACT_ATOMS: atom_id res chain seq x y z
N MET A 1 2.35 9.50 -2.64
CA MET A 1 1.95 8.85 -3.91
C MET A 1 1.58 7.42 -3.60
N THR A 2 0.52 6.90 -4.20
CA THR A 2 0.07 5.53 -4.01
C THR A 2 -0.20 4.85 -5.34
N ASP A 3 0.02 3.55 -5.41
CA ASP A 3 -0.33 2.72 -6.57
C ASP A 3 -0.72 1.32 -6.10
N VAL A 4 -1.36 0.55 -6.99
CA VAL A 4 -1.73 -0.85 -6.75
C VAL A 4 -1.33 -1.71 -7.94
N LEU A 5 -0.59 -2.78 -7.66
CA LEU A 5 -0.18 -3.78 -8.64
C LEU A 5 -0.88 -5.10 -8.35
N TYR A 6 -1.33 -5.81 -9.39
CA TYR A 6 -1.83 -7.18 -9.24
C TYR A 6 -0.71 -8.17 -9.48
N ILE A 7 -0.35 -8.93 -8.45
CA ILE A 7 0.73 -9.92 -8.48
C ILE A 7 0.19 -11.34 -8.34
N LYS A 8 0.92 -12.32 -8.89
CA LYS A 8 0.60 -13.74 -8.73
C LYS A 8 1.30 -14.31 -7.50
N VAL A 9 0.53 -14.80 -6.54
CA VAL A 9 1.02 -15.36 -5.27
C VAL A 9 0.58 -16.81 -5.16
N ARG A 10 1.48 -17.70 -4.69
CA ARG A 10 1.15 -19.10 -4.45
C ARG A 10 0.79 -19.33 -2.98
N GLU A 11 -0.43 -19.76 -2.72
CA GLU A 11 -0.98 -20.09 -1.39
C GLU A 11 -1.87 -21.32 -1.51
N ASP A 12 -1.91 -22.16 -0.48
CA ASP A 12 -2.77 -23.36 -0.43
C ASP A 12 -2.73 -24.22 -1.70
N HIS A 13 -1.51 -24.44 -2.23
CA HIS A 13 -1.24 -25.18 -3.46
C HIS A 13 -1.86 -24.58 -4.75
N ARG A 14 -2.34 -23.34 -4.72
CA ARG A 14 -2.93 -22.61 -5.86
C ARG A 14 -2.17 -21.32 -6.13
N VAL A 15 -2.28 -20.80 -7.36
CA VAL A 15 -1.74 -19.47 -7.74
C VAL A 15 -2.91 -18.51 -7.85
N LEU A 16 -2.90 -17.47 -7.02
CA LEU A 16 -3.95 -16.47 -6.90
C LEU A 16 -3.45 -15.11 -7.39
N SER A 17 -4.37 -14.29 -7.91
CA SER A 17 -4.13 -12.86 -8.14
C SER A 17 -4.38 -12.13 -6.82
N LYS A 18 -3.44 -11.26 -6.41
CA LYS A 18 -3.58 -10.44 -5.21
C LYS A 18 -3.20 -9.00 -5.49
N SER A 19 -3.89 -8.06 -4.84
CA SER A 19 -3.51 -6.65 -4.92
C SER A 19 -2.30 -6.39 -4.02
N CYS A 20 -1.36 -5.62 -4.52
CA CYS A 20 -0.18 -5.14 -3.81
C CYS A 20 -0.26 -3.61 -3.80
N HIS A 21 -0.75 -3.06 -2.71
CA HIS A 21 -0.79 -1.62 -2.49
C HIS A 21 0.60 -1.14 -2.07
N ILE A 22 1.07 -0.05 -2.67
CA ILE A 22 2.37 0.54 -2.37
C ILE A 22 2.17 2.04 -2.15
N ALA A 23 2.79 2.58 -1.10
CA ALA A 23 2.84 4.01 -0.82
C ALA A 23 4.29 4.50 -0.83
N ILE A 24 4.51 5.61 -1.53
CA ILE A 24 5.78 6.33 -1.61
C ILE A 24 5.58 7.71 -0.98
N GLY A 25 6.41 8.04 0.01
CA GLY A 25 6.55 9.34 0.61
C GLY A 25 7.66 10.16 -0.03
N ILE A 26 7.57 11.49 0.10
CA ILE A 26 8.66 12.42 -0.22
C ILE A 26 9.18 12.96 1.10
N THR A 27 10.48 12.82 1.36
CA THR A 27 11.13 13.35 2.57
C THR A 27 11.31 14.87 2.46
N GLU A 28 11.67 15.53 3.56
CA GLU A 28 12.00 16.97 3.56
C GLU A 28 13.17 17.31 2.61
N GLY A 29 14.07 16.35 2.36
CA GLY A 29 15.16 16.48 1.40
C GLY A 29 14.73 16.33 -0.07
N GLY A 30 13.48 15.94 -0.32
CA GLY A 30 12.93 15.67 -1.65
C GLY A 30 13.13 14.24 -2.14
N ASP A 31 13.71 13.36 -1.31
CA ASP A 31 13.94 11.96 -1.67
C ASP A 31 12.64 11.15 -1.63
N ARG A 32 12.56 10.14 -2.50
CA ARG A 32 11.42 9.22 -2.58
C ARG A 32 11.72 7.98 -1.76
N GLU A 33 10.82 7.64 -0.86
CA GLU A 33 10.96 6.46 -0.01
C GLU A 33 9.67 5.65 0.04
N ILE A 34 9.79 4.31 0.03
CA ILE A 34 8.64 3.44 0.27
C ILE A 34 8.27 3.53 1.75
N ILE A 35 7.10 4.07 2.04
CA ILE A 35 6.61 4.24 3.42
C ILE A 35 5.73 3.07 3.88
N GLY A 36 5.24 2.27 2.94
CA GLY A 36 4.60 1.01 3.25
C GLY A 36 4.08 0.29 2.01
N PHE A 37 3.81 -1.00 2.19
CA PHE A 37 3.15 -1.83 1.20
C PHE A 37 2.28 -2.86 1.91
N MET A 38 1.25 -3.35 1.22
CA MET A 38 0.37 -4.40 1.73
C MET A 38 -0.10 -5.28 0.59
N ILE A 39 0.03 -6.60 0.77
CA ILE A 39 -0.55 -7.59 -0.13
C ILE A 39 -1.90 -8.00 0.46
N GLN A 40 -2.96 -7.82 -0.31
CA GLN A 40 -4.33 -8.08 0.10
C GLN A 40 -5.01 -9.04 -0.87
N ASN A 41 -6.00 -9.77 -0.36
CA ASN A 41 -6.95 -10.46 -1.22
C ASN A 41 -7.85 -9.43 -1.90
N GLU A 42 -8.43 -9.80 -3.04
CA GLU A 42 -9.45 -8.99 -3.70
C GLU A 42 -10.75 -9.00 -2.88
N GLU A 43 -10.85 -8.07 -1.93
CA GLU A 43 -12.05 -7.79 -1.14
C GLU A 43 -12.43 -6.30 -1.23
N SER A 44 -13.64 -5.93 -0.78
CA SER A 44 -14.05 -4.53 -0.70
C SER A 44 -13.24 -3.74 0.34
N ASP A 45 -13.11 -2.42 0.16
CA ASP A 45 -12.44 -1.48 1.09
C ASP A 45 -10.92 -1.66 1.30
N THR A 46 -10.19 -2.22 0.32
CA THR A 46 -8.73 -2.44 0.43
C THR A 46 -7.92 -1.17 0.73
N TRP A 47 -8.27 -0.03 0.14
CA TRP A 47 -7.60 1.26 0.37
C TRP A 47 -7.76 1.76 1.80
N SER A 48 -8.96 1.66 2.37
CA SER A 48 -9.22 2.08 3.75
C SER A 48 -8.34 1.31 4.72
N ILE A 49 -8.29 -0.02 4.55
CA ILE A 49 -7.42 -0.90 5.34
C ILE A 49 -5.94 -0.50 5.20
N PHE A 50 -5.49 -0.25 3.96
CA PHE A 50 -4.11 0.14 3.72
C PHE A 50 -3.75 1.48 4.38
N PHE A 51 -4.62 2.49 4.30
CA PHE A 51 -4.36 3.78 4.94
C PHE A 51 -4.46 3.72 6.47
N GLU A 52 -5.39 2.94 7.04
CA GLU A 52 -5.40 2.67 8.50
C GLU A 52 -4.09 2.04 8.94
N TYR A 53 -3.61 1.02 8.22
CA TYR A 53 -2.32 0.38 8.50
C TYR A 53 -1.14 1.37 8.50
N LEU A 54 -1.10 2.31 7.55
CA LEU A 54 -0.05 3.33 7.53
C LEU A 54 -0.16 4.27 8.75
N LYS A 55 -1.37 4.67 9.14
CA LYS A 55 -1.61 5.51 10.32
C LYS A 55 -1.20 4.81 11.62
N GLU A 56 -1.54 3.53 11.77
CA GLU A 56 -1.15 2.70 12.92
C GLU A 56 0.38 2.60 13.05
N ARG A 57 1.11 2.66 11.92
CA ARG A 57 2.58 2.71 11.88
C ARG A 57 3.16 4.10 12.15
N GLY A 58 2.33 5.09 12.44
CA GLY A 58 2.75 6.43 12.81
C GLY A 58 2.78 7.42 11.65
N LEU A 59 2.23 7.08 10.47
CA LEU A 59 2.03 8.07 9.41
C LEU A 59 1.05 9.14 9.91
N LYS A 60 1.51 10.38 9.96
CA LYS A 60 0.77 11.54 10.47
C LYS A 60 1.16 12.79 9.69
N GLY A 61 0.30 13.80 9.70
CA GLY A 61 0.58 15.08 9.04
C GLY A 61 0.61 15.00 7.51
N THR A 62 -0.05 14.01 6.90
CA THR A 62 -0.15 13.91 5.44
C THR A 62 -0.99 15.07 4.89
N GLU A 63 -0.38 15.94 4.08
CA GLU A 63 -1.06 17.09 3.48
C GLU A 63 -1.64 16.78 2.10
N LEU A 64 -1.02 15.85 1.36
CA LEU A 64 -1.41 15.53 -0.01
C LEU A 64 -1.19 14.04 -0.32
N ILE A 65 -2.18 13.42 -0.94
CA ILE A 65 -2.12 12.08 -1.50
C ILE A 65 -2.49 12.17 -2.98
N ILE A 66 -1.74 11.46 -3.83
CA ILE A 66 -1.97 11.36 -5.28
C ILE A 66 -1.90 9.88 -5.64
N SER A 67 -2.86 9.44 -6.46
CA SER A 67 -2.95 8.11 -7.07
C SER A 67 -3.01 8.23 -8.58
#